data_AF-A0A4Y2LQ38-F1
#
_entry.id   AF-A0A4Y2LQ38-F1
#
_cell.length_a   1.000
_cell.length_b   1.000
_cell.length_c   1.000
_cell.angle_alpha   90.00
_cell.angle_beta   90.00
_cell.angle_gamma   90.00
#
_symmetry.space_group_name_H-M   'P 1'
#
loop_
_entity.id
_entity.type
_entity.pdbx_description
1 polymer ?
#
loop_
_entity_poly.entity_id
_entity_poly.type
_entity_poly.pdbx_seq_one_letter_code
_entity_poly.pdbx_strand_id
1 'polypeptide(L)'
;MKSNCLYGAQYFWKMISLARQLPDNVKQNIYKVFSNNAYFVHPEHLLLIKLHYSRKRIRELAVRRILAARDKKTKNSGGLRFIKLPKLNFEEADYTDLIDWSNGVVTEPPLTMHINDKDLREMCKEQFPVLTFEEFPCHTQSVERSVN
;
A
#
# COMPACT_ATOMS: atom_id res chain seq x y z
N MET A 1 -12.28 18.26 -0.45
CA MET A 1 -10.88 17.82 -0.65
C MET A 1 -10.92 16.46 -1.32
N LYS A 2 -10.34 16.30 -2.51
CA LYS A 2 -10.41 15.03 -3.26
C LYS A 2 -9.46 14.02 -2.62
N SER A 3 -9.97 12.89 -2.16
CA SER A 3 -9.17 11.83 -1.55
C SER A 3 -8.69 10.86 -2.62
N ASN A 4 -7.38 10.74 -2.81
CA ASN A 4 -6.77 9.75 -3.68
C ASN A 4 -6.03 8.72 -2.80
N CYS A 5 -6.33 7.45 -3.01
CA CYS A 5 -5.75 6.34 -2.25
C CYS A 5 -4.21 6.29 -2.37
N LEU A 6 -3.62 6.83 -3.44
CA LEU A 6 -2.17 6.82 -3.69
C LEU A 6 -1.34 7.58 -2.64
N TYR A 7 -1.91 8.58 -1.99
CA TYR A 7 -1.18 9.41 -1.03
C TYR A 7 -1.26 8.90 0.41
N GLY A 8 -2.07 7.86 0.67
CA GLY A 8 -2.31 7.34 2.03
C GLY A 8 -1.02 6.96 2.75
N ALA A 9 -0.17 6.16 2.10
CA ALA A 9 1.12 5.75 2.67
C ALA A 9 2.08 6.93 2.89
N GLN A 10 2.08 7.92 2.00
CA GLN A 10 2.94 9.11 2.12
C GLN A 10 2.53 9.95 3.33
N TYR A 11 1.23 10.19 3.53
CA TYR A 11 0.73 10.89 4.70
C TYR A 11 1.00 10.10 5.99
N PHE A 12 0.82 8.78 5.96
CA PHE A 12 1.13 7.91 7.08
C PHE A 12 2.61 7.98 7.48
N TRP A 13 3.52 7.90 6.50
CA TRP A 13 4.95 8.09 6.73
C TRP A 13 5.27 9.48 7.29
N LYS A 14 4.63 10.53 6.76
CA LYS A 14 4.81 11.90 7.28
C LYS A 14 4.41 12.00 8.75
N MET A 15 3.32 11.35 9.16
CA MET A 15 2.92 11.29 10.58
C MET A 15 3.96 10.57 11.43
N ILE A 16 4.52 9.46 10.96
CA ILE A 16 5.62 8.76 11.63
C ILE A 16 6.85 9.67 11.75
N SER A 17 7.24 10.34 10.66
CA SER A 17 8.38 11.25 10.61
C SER A 17 8.26 12.38 11.63
N LEU A 18 7.07 12.96 11.80
CA LEU A 18 6.79 13.96 12.82
C LEU A 18 6.86 13.35 14.24
N ALA A 19 6.32 12.15 14.43
CA ALA A 19 6.36 11.47 15.72
C ALA A 19 7.78 11.11 16.17
N ARG A 20 8.74 10.92 15.24
CA ARG A 20 10.16 10.70 15.58
C ARG A 20 10.76 11.85 16.39
N GLN A 21 10.24 13.06 16.21
CA GLN A 21 10.73 14.28 16.88
C GLN A 21 10.21 14.42 18.32
N LEU A 22 9.29 13.55 18.75
CA LEU A 22 8.69 13.60 20.07
C LEU A 22 9.59 12.94 21.13
N PRO A 23 9.44 13.31 22.41
CA PRO A 23 10.07 12.62 23.54
C PRO A 23 9.71 11.13 23.59
N ASP A 24 10.65 10.29 24.02
CA ASP A 24 10.52 8.82 23.93
C ASP A 24 9.34 8.25 24.73
N ASN A 25 9.00 8.87 25.86
CA ASN A 25 7.85 8.49 26.68
C ASN A 25 6.51 8.63 25.93
N VAL A 26 6.38 9.62 25.05
CA VAL A 26 5.19 9.84 24.20
C VAL A 26 5.27 8.99 22.94
N LYS A 27 6.46 8.90 22.35
CA LYS A 27 6.75 8.17 21.10
C LYS A 27 6.28 6.71 21.16
N GLN A 28 6.53 6.00 22.26
CA GLN A 28 6.13 4.59 22.41
C GLN A 28 4.62 4.38 22.31
N ASN A 29 3.82 5.26 22.94
CA ASN A 29 2.37 5.19 22.87
C ASN A 29 1.86 5.45 21.45
N ILE A 30 2.43 6.44 20.78
CA ILE A 30 2.08 6.79 19.39
C ILE A 30 2.46 5.67 18.42
N TYR A 31 3.64 5.05 18.58
CA TYR A 31 4.08 3.94 17.73
C TYR A 31 3.15 2.72 17.87
N LYS A 32 2.62 2.47 19.06
CA LYS A 32 1.58 1.45 19.25
C LYS A 32 0.31 1.78 18.46
N VAL A 33 -0.13 3.05 18.49
CA VAL A 33 -1.29 3.51 17.71
C VAL A 33 -1.05 3.34 16.21
N PHE A 34 0.12 3.74 15.70
CA PHE A 34 0.46 3.56 14.28
C PHE A 34 0.50 2.08 13.88
N SER A 35 1.11 1.22 14.69
CA SER A 35 1.16 -0.22 14.41
C SER A 35 -0.24 -0.83 14.29
N ASN A 36 -1.17 -0.41 15.15
CA ASN A 36 -2.55 -0.89 15.13
C ASN A 36 -3.38 -0.32 13.97
N ASN A 37 -2.91 0.74 13.30
CA ASN A 37 -3.62 1.44 12.23
C ASN A 37 -2.84 1.45 10.90
N ALA A 38 -1.88 0.53 10.74
CA ALA A 38 -0.96 0.46 9.60
C ALA A 38 -1.59 -0.02 8.27
N TYR A 39 -2.89 0.18 8.08
CA TYR A 39 -3.62 -0.28 6.89
C TYR A 39 -3.15 0.40 5.59
N PHE A 40 -2.79 1.69 5.67
CA PHE A 40 -2.28 2.46 4.51
C PHE A 40 -0.92 1.99 4.01
N VAL A 41 -0.20 1.21 4.80
CA VAL A 41 1.10 0.64 4.40
C VAL A 41 1.03 -0.87 4.25
N HIS A 42 -0.17 -1.43 4.09
CA HIS A 42 -0.35 -2.83 3.73
C HIS A 42 0.38 -3.14 2.41
N PRO A 43 1.01 -4.33 2.25
CA PRO A 43 1.76 -4.67 1.04
C PRO A 43 1.01 -4.43 -0.26
N GLU A 44 -0.28 -4.77 -0.33
CA GLU A 44 -1.11 -4.54 -1.53
C GLU A 44 -1.23 -3.04 -1.86
N HIS A 45 -1.40 -2.20 -0.85
CA HIS A 45 -1.53 -0.76 -1.03
C HIS A 45 -0.20 -0.15 -1.48
N LEU A 46 0.92 -0.57 -0.87
CA LEU A 46 2.25 -0.14 -1.29
C LEU A 46 2.61 -0.62 -2.70
N LEU A 47 2.16 -1.81 -3.13
CA LEU A 47 2.35 -2.28 -4.50
C LEU A 47 1.64 -1.36 -5.50
N LEU A 48 0.40 -0.97 -5.22
CA LEU A 48 -0.34 -0.02 -6.05
C LEU A 48 0.41 1.31 -6.15
N ILE A 49 0.86 1.88 -5.02
CA ILE A 49 1.63 3.13 -5.06
C ILE A 49 2.96 2.96 -5.82
N LYS A 50 3.66 1.84 -5.62
CA LYS A 50 4.92 1.55 -6.32
C LYS A 50 4.72 1.41 -7.84
N LEU A 51 3.55 0.98 -8.33
CA LEU A 51 3.22 1.01 -9.77
C LEU A 51 3.15 2.43 -10.34
N HIS A 52 2.81 3.42 -9.51
CA HIS A 52 2.73 4.84 -9.89
C HIS A 52 4.03 5.61 -9.65
N TYR A 53 5.06 4.95 -9.13
CA TYR A 53 6.29 5.62 -8.76
C TYR A 53 7.07 6.05 -10.00
N SER A 54 7.68 7.23 -9.97
CA SER A 54 8.41 7.81 -11.13
C SER A 54 9.62 6.96 -11.57
N ARG A 55 10.30 6.32 -10.62
CA ARG A 55 11.47 5.46 -10.85
C ARG A 55 11.06 4.10 -11.44
N LYS A 56 11.48 3.84 -12.68
CA LYS A 56 11.24 2.56 -13.40
C LYS A 56 11.58 1.31 -12.57
N ARG A 57 12.74 1.30 -11.90
CA ARG A 57 13.19 0.17 -11.06
C ARG A 57 12.19 -0.20 -9.96
N ILE A 58 11.48 0.78 -9.39
CA ILE A 58 10.50 0.56 -8.33
C ILE A 58 9.21 -0.03 -8.91
N ARG A 59 8.77 0.47 -10.07
CA ARG A 59 7.62 -0.10 -10.81
C ARG A 59 7.87 -1.55 -11.19
N GLU A 60 9.06 -1.85 -11.74
CA GLU A 60 9.45 -3.23 -12.11
C GLU A 60 9.41 -4.19 -10.91
N LEU A 61 9.88 -3.75 -9.75
CA LEU A 61 9.81 -4.56 -8.52
C LEU A 61 8.36 -4.82 -8.10
N ALA A 62 7.48 -3.83 -8.20
CA ALA A 62 6.06 -3.98 -7.90
C ALA A 62 5.39 -4.98 -8.83
N VAL A 63 5.59 -4.83 -10.15
CA VAL A 63 5.03 -5.75 -11.16
C VAL A 63 5.52 -7.19 -10.93
N ARG A 64 6.82 -7.39 -10.67
CA ARG A 64 7.35 -8.73 -10.34
C ARG A 64 6.65 -9.36 -9.14
N ARG A 65 6.41 -8.58 -8.08
CA ARG A 65 5.71 -9.06 -6.87
C ARG A 65 4.24 -9.39 -7.13
N ILE A 66 3.55 -8.56 -7.93
CA ILE A 66 2.15 -8.78 -8.30
C ILE A 66 2.01 -10.07 -9.10
N LEU A 67 2.84 -10.25 -10.13
CA LEU A 67 2.82 -11.47 -10.96
C LEU A 67 3.12 -12.72 -10.13
N ALA A 68 4.14 -12.66 -9.26
CA ALA A 68 4.45 -13.76 -8.36
C ALA A 68 3.30 -14.08 -7.38
N ALA A 69 2.55 -13.07 -6.93
CA ALA A 69 1.39 -13.27 -6.06
C ALA A 69 0.20 -13.86 -6.83
N ARG A 70 -0.01 -13.46 -8.09
CA ARG A 70 -1.01 -14.01 -9.00
C ARG A 70 -0.75 -15.49 -9.27
N ASP A 71 0.49 -15.87 -9.56
CA ASP A 71 0.91 -17.27 -9.77
C ASP A 71 0.74 -18.14 -8.52
N LYS A 72 0.90 -17.57 -7.32
CA LYS A 72 0.64 -18.29 -6.06
C LYS A 72 -0.85 -18.49 -5.82
N LYS A 73 -1.68 -17.53 -6.21
CA LYS A 73 -3.15 -17.62 -6.08
C LYS A 73 -3.73 -18.67 -7.01
N THR A 74 -3.26 -18.76 -8.26
CA THR A 74 -3.72 -19.79 -9.22
C THR A 74 -3.39 -21.21 -8.77
N LYS A 75 -2.32 -21.39 -7.98
CA LYS A 75 -1.94 -22.69 -7.39
C LYS A 75 -2.72 -23.06 -6.13
N ASN A 76 -3.24 -22.06 -5.40
CA ASN A 76 -3.98 -22.23 -4.14
C ASN A 76 -5.41 -21.69 -4.28
N SER A 77 -6.22 -22.33 -5.13
CA SER A 77 -7.59 -21.91 -5.43
C SER A 77 -8.55 -22.20 -4.26
N GLY A 78 -8.77 -21.22 -3.38
CA GLY A 78 -9.88 -21.28 -2.40
C GLY A 78 -9.66 -20.61 -1.05
N GLY A 79 -8.48 -20.07 -0.76
CA GLY A 79 -8.20 -19.44 0.53
C GLY A 79 -8.82 -18.04 0.68
N LEU A 80 -9.46 -17.77 1.81
CA LEU A 80 -9.92 -16.43 2.21
C LEU A 80 -8.72 -15.47 2.32
N ARG A 81 -8.84 -14.23 1.84
CA ARG A 81 -7.81 -13.19 2.03
C ARG A 81 -7.88 -12.65 3.45
N PHE A 82 -6.83 -12.85 4.22
CA PHE A 82 -6.68 -12.22 5.53
C PHE A 82 -5.79 -10.99 5.42
N ILE A 83 -6.33 -9.81 5.78
CA ILE A 83 -5.55 -8.58 5.91
C ILE A 83 -4.83 -8.64 7.25
N LYS A 84 -3.51 -8.86 7.22
CA LYS A 84 -2.66 -8.77 8.40
C LYS A 84 -1.97 -7.42 8.43
N LEU A 85 -1.98 -6.77 9.59
CA LEU A 85 -1.24 -5.53 9.78
C LEU A 85 0.26 -5.78 9.59
N PRO A 86 0.95 -4.96 8.78
CA PRO A 86 2.38 -5.12 8.59
C PRO A 86 3.14 -4.69 9.84
N LYS A 87 4.29 -5.32 10.07
CA LYS A 87 5.25 -4.83 11.06
C LYS A 87 5.93 -3.58 10.50
N LEU A 88 5.74 -2.46 11.18
CA LEU A 88 6.33 -1.17 10.79
C LEU A 88 7.80 -1.09 11.19
N ASN A 89 8.62 -0.55 10.29
CA ASN A 89 9.94 -0.05 10.62
C ASN A 89 9.89 1.47 10.80
N PHE A 90 9.89 1.92 12.05
CA PHE A 90 9.73 3.33 12.39
C PHE A 90 10.94 4.20 12.04
N GLU A 91 12.08 3.64 11.62
CA GLU A 91 13.29 4.40 11.30
C GLU A 91 13.48 4.66 9.80
N GLU A 92 12.63 4.10 8.94
CA GLU A 92 12.80 4.16 7.48
C GLU A 92 12.66 5.57 6.91
N ALA A 93 13.56 5.92 5.99
CA ALA A 93 13.56 7.22 5.31
C ALA A 93 12.54 7.31 4.18
N ASP A 94 12.06 6.18 3.65
CA ASP A 94 11.11 6.13 2.54
C ASP A 94 9.86 5.32 2.95
N TYR A 95 8.68 5.83 2.61
CA TYR A 95 7.40 5.18 2.87
C TYR A 95 7.27 3.83 2.14
N THR A 96 8.01 3.63 1.05
CA THR A 96 7.93 2.38 0.29
C THR A 96 8.63 1.20 0.96
N ASP A 97 9.44 1.48 1.99
CA ASP A 97 10.23 0.51 2.75
C ASP A 97 9.81 0.46 4.24
N LEU A 98 8.71 1.14 4.61
CA LEU A 98 8.15 1.15 5.96
C LEU A 98 7.76 -0.23 6.51
N ILE A 99 7.70 -1.25 5.66
CA ILE A 99 7.31 -2.60 6.04
C ILE A 99 8.41 -3.59 5.68
N ASP A 100 8.49 -4.65 6.47
CA ASP A 100 9.32 -5.78 6.13
C ASP A 100 8.68 -6.60 5.00
N TRP A 101 9.27 -6.49 3.81
CA TRP A 101 8.85 -7.22 2.62
C TRP A 101 9.31 -8.68 2.58
N SER A 102 10.21 -9.10 3.47
CA SER A 102 10.75 -10.47 3.49
C SER A 102 9.83 -11.46 4.20
N ASN A 103 9.21 -11.04 5.30
CA ASN A 103 8.38 -11.88 6.16
C ASN A 103 6.87 -11.71 5.91
N GLY A 104 6.47 -10.76 5.06
CA GLY A 104 5.07 -10.46 4.77
C GLY A 104 4.45 -11.39 3.72
N VAL A 105 3.20 -11.82 3.95
CA VAL A 105 2.39 -12.45 2.89
C VAL A 105 1.97 -11.36 1.91
N VAL A 106 2.51 -11.42 0.69
CA VAL A 106 2.14 -10.52 -0.40
C VAL A 106 1.12 -11.22 -1.29
N THR A 107 -0.08 -10.68 -1.33
CA THR A 107 -1.17 -11.08 -2.23
C THR A 107 -1.35 -10.07 -3.35
N GLU A 108 -2.00 -10.48 -4.43
CA GLU A 108 -2.27 -9.60 -5.55
C GLU A 108 -3.30 -8.51 -5.16
N PRO A 109 -3.02 -7.21 -5.37
CA PRO A 109 -4.01 -6.16 -5.12
C PRO A 109 -5.32 -6.40 -5.90
N PRO A 110 -6.52 -6.19 -5.32
CA PRO A 110 -7.78 -6.37 -6.02
C PRO A 110 -7.88 -5.51 -7.29
N LEU A 111 -7.34 -4.28 -7.21
CA LEU A 111 -7.32 -3.32 -8.29
C LEU A 111 -6.42 -3.72 -9.46
N THR A 112 -5.58 -4.76 -9.33
CA THR A 112 -4.78 -5.27 -10.46
C THR A 112 -5.35 -6.55 -11.06
N MET A 113 -6.33 -7.20 -10.42
CA MET A 113 -6.84 -8.51 -10.86
C MET A 113 -7.45 -8.52 -12.26
N HIS A 114 -8.03 -7.40 -12.70
CA HIS A 114 -8.64 -7.27 -14.02
C HIS A 114 -7.62 -6.89 -15.12
N ILE A 115 -6.39 -6.53 -14.74
CA ILE A 115 -5.32 -6.14 -15.66
C ILE A 115 -4.55 -7.41 -16.05
N ASN A 116 -4.39 -7.67 -17.35
CA ASN A 116 -3.65 -8.86 -17.79
C ASN A 116 -2.12 -8.71 -17.55
N ASP A 117 -1.39 -9.83 -17.59
CA ASP A 117 0.06 -9.85 -17.31
C ASP A 117 0.88 -9.02 -18.29
N LYS A 118 0.44 -8.92 -19.55
CA LYS A 118 1.13 -8.13 -20.58
C LYS A 118 1.05 -6.65 -20.23
N ASP A 119 -0.16 -6.16 -19.97
CA ASP A 119 -0.42 -4.76 -19.63
C ASP A 119 0.29 -4.37 -18.32
N LEU A 120 0.27 -5.24 -17.30
CA LEU A 120 1.05 -5.05 -16.07
C LEU A 120 2.55 -4.87 -16.34
N ARG A 121 3.13 -5.64 -17.28
CA ARG A 121 4.55 -5.49 -17.65
C ARG A 121 4.78 -4.19 -18.41
N GLU A 122 3.83 -3.76 -19.24
CA GLU A 122 3.93 -2.51 -19.97
C GLU A 122 3.86 -1.28 -19.06
N MET A 123 3.20 -1.36 -17.91
CA MET A 123 3.23 -0.30 -16.88
C MET A 123 4.63 0.04 -16.36
N CYS A 124 5.63 -0.82 -16.55
CA CYS A 124 7.01 -0.49 -16.22
C CYS A 124 7.61 0.56 -17.17
N LYS A 125 7.10 0.66 -18.40
CA LYS A 125 7.61 1.55 -19.45
C LYS A 125 7.29 3.01 -19.11
N GLU A 126 8.17 3.95 -19.48
CA GLU A 126 8.04 5.38 -19.12
C GLU A 126 6.85 6.09 -19.76
N GLN A 127 6.32 5.52 -20.85
CA GLN A 127 5.22 6.09 -21.64
C GLN A 127 3.83 5.55 -21.25
N PHE A 128 3.73 4.70 -20.23
CA PHE A 128 2.43 4.14 -19.87
C PHE A 128 1.57 5.22 -19.20
N PRO A 129 0.31 5.43 -19.63
CA PRO A 129 -0.57 6.37 -18.97
C PRO A 129 -0.67 6.00 -17.49
N VAL A 130 -0.56 7.00 -16.61
CA VAL A 130 -0.81 6.84 -15.18
C VAL A 130 -2.18 6.16 -15.06
N LEU A 131 -2.23 4.93 -14.51
CA LEU A 131 -3.51 4.32 -14.13
C LEU A 131 -4.26 5.32 -13.22
N THR A 132 -5.29 5.95 -13.76
CA THR A 132 -6.18 6.74 -12.93
C THR A 132 -7.08 5.76 -12.21
N PHE A 133 -6.75 5.44 -10.96
CA PHE A 133 -7.74 4.81 -10.09
C PHE A 133 -8.94 5.74 -9.98
N GLU A 134 -10.14 5.18 -10.03
CA GLU A 134 -11.37 5.93 -9.78
C GLU A 134 -11.22 6.68 -8.45
N GLU A 135 -11.65 7.95 -8.44
CA GLU A 135 -11.67 8.76 -7.24
C GLU A 135 -12.72 8.17 -6.29
N PHE A 136 -12.30 7.31 -5.36
CA PHE A 136 -13.18 6.84 -4.30
C PHE A 136 -13.23 7.90 -3.19
N PRO A 137 -14.38 8.58 -2.95
CA PRO A 137 -14.51 9.49 -1.82
C PRO A 137 -14.32 8.71 -0.51
N CYS A 138 -13.27 9.04 0.25
CA CYS A 138 -12.98 8.41 1.55
C CYS A 138 -13.97 8.84 2.65
N HIS A 139 -14.77 9.88 2.39
CA HIS A 139 -15.83 10.39 3.26
C HIS A 139 -17.12 10.55 2.43
N THR A 140 -17.82 9.46 2.18
CA THR A 140 -19.20 9.61 1.68
C THR A 140 -20.08 10.00 2.85
N GLN A 141 -20.94 11.00 2.64
CA GLN A 141 -21.96 11.40 3.61
C GLN A 141 -22.85 10.21 4.03
N SER A 142 -22.92 9.17 3.18
CA SER A 142 -23.56 7.90 3.49
C SER A 142 -22.86 7.11 4.62
N VAL A 143 -21.52 7.08 4.67
CA VAL A 143 -20.78 6.41 5.75
C VAL A 143 -20.95 7.15 7.07
N GLU A 144 -20.98 8.48 7.05
CA GLU A 144 -21.23 9.30 8.25
C GLU A 144 -22.65 9.10 8.80
N ARG A 145 -23.66 8.95 7.92
CA ARG A 145 -25.06 8.69 8.32
C ARG A 145 -25.28 7.29 8.90
N SER A 146 -24.46 6.30 8.55
CA SER A 146 -24.59 4.93 9.07
C SER A 146 -23.96 4.72 10.45
N VAL A 147 -23.26 5.71 10.98
CA VAL A 147 -22.62 5.66 12.31
C VAL A 147 -23.43 6.44 13.36
N ASN A 148 -24.47 7.17 12.96
CA ASN A 148 -25.40 7.89 13.85
C ASN A 148 -26.68 7.10 14.13
#